data_AF-A0A5C4IS08-F1
#
_entry.id   AF-A0A5C4IS08-F1
#
_cell.length_a   1.000
_cell.length_b   1.000
_cell.length_c   1.000
_cell.angle_alpha   90.00
_cell.angle_beta   90.00
_cell.angle_gamma   90.00
#
_symmetry.space_group_name_H-M   'P 1'
#
loop_
_entity.id
_entity.type
_entity.pdbx_description
1 polymer ?
#
loop_
_entity_poly.entity_id
_entity_poly.type
_entity_poly.pdbx_seq_one_letter_code
_entity_poly.pdbx_strand_id
1 'polypeptide(L)'
;MEAHHGTAEEDLADISAVDIADWRLRTFALYANVRKIAADSPSEAHLYWRHQRDLMFATHPASPLTAAGKARFSGLKTADYDPIYRFHIPLTKEGAGREMSVETGTDGVVNFVRLGTFDLPEMGQLAVWKLRGYGGGIFVPFRDATAGQSGGSYGAGRYLLDTIKGAFHGVSGTGPDATFVVDFNFAYNPSCAYNEAWACPLAGPSNRLAVDIPVGELY
;
A
#
# COMPACT_ATOMS: atom_id res chain seq x y z
N MET A 1 17.29 4.11 37.47
CA MET A 1 16.58 4.88 36.44
C MET A 1 16.18 3.87 35.38
N GLU A 2 15.07 3.16 35.64
CA GLU A 2 14.57 2.12 34.76
C GLU A 2 13.94 2.79 33.53
N ALA A 3 14.46 2.45 32.36
CA ALA A 3 13.86 2.85 31.10
C ALA A 3 12.61 1.98 30.90
N HIS A 4 11.43 2.60 30.97
CA HIS A 4 10.19 2.00 30.45
C HIS A 4 10.34 1.85 28.93
N HIS A 5 10.83 0.69 28.49
CA HIS A 5 10.61 0.23 27.12
C HIS A 5 9.23 -0.45 27.11
N GLY A 6 8.21 0.34 26.79
CA GLY A 6 6.89 -0.21 26.50
C GLY A 6 6.98 -1.16 25.30
N THR A 7 6.23 -2.25 25.34
CA THR A 7 6.25 -3.26 24.27
C THR A 7 5.52 -2.74 23.02
N ALA A 8 5.78 -3.34 21.85
CA ALA A 8 5.12 -2.94 20.60
C ALA A 8 3.57 -3.05 20.65
N GLU A 9 3.04 -3.91 21.53
CA GLU A 9 1.61 -4.02 21.83
C GLU A 9 1.07 -2.85 22.66
N GLU A 10 1.85 -2.32 23.61
CA GLU A 10 1.47 -1.13 24.39
C GLU A 10 1.41 0.12 23.50
N ASP A 11 2.31 0.25 22.51
CA ASP A 11 2.32 1.35 21.54
C ASP A 11 1.04 1.40 20.65
N LEU A 12 0.37 0.27 20.42
CA LEU A 12 -0.91 0.23 19.69
C LEU A 12 -2.12 0.48 20.60
N ALA A 13 -2.02 0.16 21.89
CA ALA A 13 -3.11 0.26 22.84
C ALA A 13 -3.61 1.71 23.04
N ASP A 14 -2.75 2.69 22.76
CA ASP A 14 -3.07 4.12 22.87
C ASP A 14 -3.79 4.70 21.62
N ILE A 15 -3.89 3.95 20.53
CA ILE A 15 -4.55 4.42 19.30
C ILE A 15 -6.06 4.23 19.43
N SER A 16 -6.80 5.32 19.55
CA SER A 16 -8.25 5.25 19.71
C SER A 16 -8.97 4.91 18.39
N ALA A 17 -10.21 4.42 18.50
CA ALA A 17 -11.07 4.21 17.35
C ALA A 17 -11.32 5.50 16.54
N VAL A 18 -11.31 6.66 17.21
CA VAL A 18 -11.45 7.98 16.56
C VAL A 18 -10.20 8.31 15.76
N ASP A 19 -9.01 8.01 16.28
CA ASP A 19 -7.75 8.23 15.56
C ASP A 19 -7.68 7.33 14.31
N ILE A 20 -8.12 6.08 14.40
CA ILE A 20 -8.21 5.19 13.23
C ILE A 20 -9.20 5.75 12.21
N ALA A 21 -10.36 6.26 12.65
CA ALA A 21 -11.35 6.85 11.75
C ALA A 21 -10.80 8.10 11.04
N ASP A 22 -10.11 9.00 11.76
CA ASP A 22 -9.50 10.19 11.18
C ASP A 22 -8.36 9.85 10.21
N TRP A 23 -7.52 8.87 10.55
CA TRP A 23 -6.49 8.37 9.64
C TRP A 23 -7.09 7.88 8.31
N ARG A 24 -8.20 7.14 8.38
CA ARG A 24 -8.93 6.69 7.18
C ARG A 24 -9.46 7.88 6.39
N LEU A 25 -10.15 8.81 7.05
CA LEU A 25 -10.70 10.00 6.41
C LEU A 25 -9.60 10.77 5.64
N ARG A 26 -8.45 11.01 6.29
CA ARG A 26 -7.29 11.67 5.66
C ARG A 26 -6.71 10.87 4.51
N THR A 27 -6.61 9.54 4.63
CA THR A 27 -6.13 8.69 3.54
C THR A 27 -7.05 8.76 2.32
N PHE A 28 -8.37 8.69 2.52
CA PHE A 28 -9.33 8.84 1.42
C PHE A 28 -9.26 10.23 0.77
N ALA A 29 -9.13 11.30 1.58
CA ALA A 29 -8.98 12.67 1.08
C ALA A 29 -7.66 12.87 0.31
N LEU A 30 -6.56 12.29 0.81
CA LEU A 30 -5.25 12.27 0.16
C LEU A 30 -5.37 11.70 -1.26
N TYR A 31 -5.90 10.50 -1.41
CA TYR A 31 -6.02 9.88 -2.73
C TYR A 31 -7.06 10.57 -3.62
N ALA A 32 -8.10 11.20 -3.05
CA ALA A 32 -9.01 12.05 -3.81
C ALA A 32 -8.27 13.25 -4.44
N ASN A 33 -7.39 13.90 -3.70
CA ASN A 33 -6.58 15.00 -4.21
C ASN A 33 -5.50 14.53 -5.19
N VAL A 34 -4.85 13.39 -4.92
CA VAL A 34 -3.91 12.75 -5.87
C VAL A 34 -4.58 12.53 -7.23
N ARG A 35 -5.80 11.99 -7.27
CA ARG A 35 -6.52 11.79 -8.53
C ARG A 35 -6.83 13.09 -9.27
N LYS A 36 -7.16 14.16 -8.53
CA LYS A 36 -7.41 15.48 -9.14
C LYS A 36 -6.13 16.07 -9.74
N ILE A 37 -5.03 16.08 -8.99
CA ILE A 37 -3.76 16.65 -9.44
C ILE A 37 -3.18 15.81 -10.58
N ALA A 38 -3.25 14.47 -10.49
CA ALA A 38 -2.71 13.57 -11.49
C ALA A 38 -3.45 13.60 -12.83
N ALA A 39 -4.63 14.25 -12.91
CA ALA A 39 -5.30 14.51 -14.17
C ALA A 39 -4.48 15.48 -15.05
N ASP A 40 -3.76 16.41 -14.43
CA ASP A 40 -2.92 17.40 -15.10
C ASP A 40 -1.42 17.04 -15.00
N SER A 41 -0.95 16.63 -13.82
CA SER A 41 0.45 16.34 -13.55
C SER A 41 0.64 15.19 -12.54
N PRO A 42 0.89 13.95 -13.02
CA PRO A 42 1.15 12.81 -12.14
C PRO A 42 2.37 12.97 -11.22
N SER A 43 3.42 13.65 -11.68
CA SER A 43 4.63 13.91 -10.87
C SER A 43 4.36 14.89 -9.73
N GLU A 44 3.55 15.94 -9.96
CA GLU A 44 3.11 16.84 -8.89
C GLU A 44 2.18 16.13 -7.89
N ALA A 45 1.30 15.26 -8.38
CA ALA A 45 0.46 14.43 -7.52
C ALA A 45 1.29 13.52 -6.61
N HIS A 46 2.40 12.99 -7.13
CA HIS A 46 3.36 12.19 -6.37
C HIS A 46 4.10 13.02 -5.31
N LEU A 47 4.56 14.23 -5.64
CA LEU A 47 5.16 15.15 -4.66
C LEU A 47 4.17 15.52 -3.55
N TYR A 48 2.92 15.82 -3.91
CA TYR A 48 1.85 16.06 -2.94
C TYR A 48 1.64 14.84 -2.03
N TRP A 49 1.59 13.64 -2.62
CA TRP A 49 1.41 12.40 -1.87
C TRP A 49 2.54 12.13 -0.89
N ARG A 50 3.81 12.28 -1.32
CA ARG A 50 4.99 12.17 -0.44
C ARG A 50 4.86 13.11 0.76
N HIS A 51 4.62 14.38 0.50
CA HIS A 51 4.51 15.39 1.55
C HIS A 51 3.38 15.11 2.55
N GLN A 52 2.20 14.75 2.07
CA GLN A 52 1.06 14.45 2.95
C GLN A 52 1.26 13.16 3.76
N ARG A 53 1.87 12.14 3.17
CA ARG A 53 2.23 10.92 3.92
C ARG A 53 3.25 11.20 5.00
N ASP A 54 4.31 11.96 4.70
CA ASP A 54 5.30 12.36 5.70
C ASP A 54 4.64 13.12 6.86
N LEU A 55 3.74 14.06 6.56
CA LEU A 55 3.00 14.80 7.59
C LEU A 55 2.14 13.87 8.46
N MET A 56 1.42 12.93 7.84
CA MET A 56 0.60 11.95 8.56
C MET A 56 1.45 11.03 9.43
N PHE A 57 2.58 10.53 8.92
CA PHE A 57 3.49 9.67 9.68
C PHE A 57 4.15 10.41 10.85
N ALA A 58 4.56 11.66 10.64
CA ALA A 58 5.22 12.47 11.65
C ALA A 58 4.29 12.87 12.80
N THR A 59 3.04 13.24 12.50
CA THR A 59 2.21 14.00 13.45
C THR A 59 0.95 13.28 13.92
N HIS A 60 0.43 12.30 13.16
CA HIS A 60 -0.85 11.70 13.50
C HIS A 60 -0.71 10.65 14.64
N PRO A 61 -1.66 10.59 15.59
CA PRO A 61 -1.65 9.57 16.64
C PRO A 61 -1.61 8.14 16.08
N ALA A 62 -2.53 7.82 15.15
CA ALA A 62 -2.60 6.54 14.44
C ALA A 62 -1.48 6.26 13.40
N SER A 63 -0.41 7.04 13.36
CA SER A 63 0.76 6.72 12.54
C SER A 63 1.36 5.36 12.97
N PRO A 64 1.82 4.51 12.03
CA PRO A 64 2.35 3.20 12.35
C PRO A 64 3.76 3.23 12.96
N LEU A 65 4.40 4.41 13.04
CA LEU A 65 5.69 4.57 13.70
C LEU A 65 5.55 4.40 15.22
N THR A 66 6.47 3.66 15.82
CA THR A 66 6.65 3.63 17.29
C THR A 66 7.02 5.03 17.82
N ALA A 67 6.88 5.25 19.12
CA ALA A 67 7.27 6.52 19.73
C ALA A 67 8.75 6.89 19.42
N ALA A 68 9.65 5.89 19.50
CA ALA A 68 11.05 6.05 19.14
C ALA A 68 11.26 6.31 17.63
N GLY A 69 10.45 5.69 16.78
CA GLY A 69 10.43 5.93 15.34
C GLY A 69 10.02 7.36 14.99
N LYS A 70 8.94 7.87 15.58
CA LYS A 70 8.48 9.26 15.40
C LYS A 70 9.55 10.27 15.83
N ALA A 71 10.23 10.04 16.95
CA ALA A 71 11.27 10.94 17.46
C ALA A 71 12.49 11.08 16.52
N ARG A 72 12.72 10.12 15.63
CA ARG A 72 13.84 10.11 14.65
C ARG A 72 13.37 10.29 13.22
N PHE A 73 12.08 10.49 13.01
CA PHE A 73 11.48 10.53 11.69
C PHE A 73 11.89 11.81 10.95
N SER A 74 12.40 11.64 9.74
CA SER A 74 12.83 12.74 8.86
C SER A 74 12.15 12.70 7.47
N GLY A 75 11.17 11.82 7.31
CA GLY A 75 10.51 11.53 6.05
C GLY A 75 10.60 10.06 5.69
N LEU A 76 9.61 9.58 4.96
CA LEU A 76 9.63 8.27 4.33
C LEU A 76 10.63 8.29 3.17
N LYS A 77 11.42 7.22 3.04
CA LYS A 77 12.27 7.04 1.86
C LYS A 77 11.37 6.67 0.69
N THR A 78 11.28 7.55 -0.30
CA THR A 78 10.50 7.32 -1.52
C THR A 78 11.35 7.74 -2.70
N ALA A 79 11.43 6.86 -3.71
CA ALA A 79 12.12 7.16 -4.96
C ALA A 79 11.43 8.32 -5.71
N ASP A 80 12.14 8.89 -6.69
CA ASP A 80 11.57 9.94 -7.53
C ASP A 80 10.54 9.40 -8.52
N TYR A 81 9.69 10.28 -9.03
CA TYR A 81 8.64 9.90 -9.96
C TYR A 81 9.23 9.51 -11.31
N ASP A 82 8.87 8.33 -11.82
CA ASP A 82 9.19 7.88 -13.15
C ASP A 82 7.91 7.46 -13.91
N PRO A 83 7.53 8.16 -14.99
CA PRO A 83 6.30 7.89 -15.72
C PRO A 83 6.27 6.52 -16.40
N ILE A 84 7.40 5.84 -16.61
CA ILE A 84 7.41 4.50 -17.25
C ILE A 84 6.74 3.43 -16.37
N TYR A 85 6.63 3.69 -15.06
CA TYR A 85 5.99 2.81 -14.09
C TYR A 85 4.52 3.14 -13.83
N ARG A 86 3.91 3.99 -14.66
CA ARG A 86 2.49 4.29 -14.66
C ARG A 86 1.79 3.63 -15.85
N PHE A 87 0.75 2.87 -15.55
CA PHE A 87 0.03 2.06 -16.53
C PHE A 87 -1.48 2.29 -16.45
N HIS A 88 -2.14 2.07 -17.58
CA HIS A 88 -3.59 1.98 -17.69
C HIS A 88 -3.92 0.56 -18.16
N ILE A 89 -4.34 -0.30 -17.23
CA ILE A 89 -4.40 -1.76 -17.46
C ILE A 89 -5.84 -2.26 -17.28
N PRO A 90 -6.41 -3.00 -18.23
CA PRO A 90 -7.69 -3.67 -18.01
C PRO A 90 -7.54 -4.78 -16.97
N LEU A 91 -8.59 -5.03 -16.20
CA LEU A 91 -8.65 -6.21 -15.35
C LEU A 91 -9.02 -7.43 -16.22
N THR A 92 -8.10 -8.39 -16.34
CA THR A 92 -8.39 -9.65 -17.03
C THR A 92 -9.30 -10.53 -16.19
N LYS A 93 -9.75 -11.67 -16.72
CA LYS A 93 -10.47 -12.71 -15.95
C LYS A 93 -9.55 -13.87 -15.54
N GLU A 94 -8.24 -13.75 -15.72
CA GLU A 94 -7.32 -14.85 -15.50
C GLU A 94 -7.31 -15.28 -14.02
N GLY A 95 -7.58 -16.57 -13.79
CA GLY A 95 -7.62 -17.16 -12.46
C GLY A 95 -8.73 -16.62 -11.54
N ALA A 96 -9.71 -15.90 -12.08
CA ALA A 96 -10.85 -15.38 -11.29
C ALA A 96 -11.55 -16.51 -10.53
N GLY A 97 -11.95 -16.24 -9.28
CA GLY A 97 -12.58 -17.20 -8.39
C GLY A 97 -11.62 -18.04 -7.53
N ARG A 98 -10.30 -18.02 -7.81
CA ARG A 98 -9.30 -18.63 -6.91
C ARG A 98 -9.30 -17.93 -5.56
N GLU A 99 -9.15 -18.68 -4.48
CA GLU A 99 -9.13 -18.14 -3.12
C GLU A 99 -7.71 -18.07 -2.55
N MET A 100 -7.51 -17.12 -1.64
CA MET A 100 -6.30 -16.99 -0.84
C MET A 100 -6.71 -16.68 0.59
N SER A 101 -6.17 -17.44 1.54
CA SER A 101 -6.31 -17.18 2.96
C SER A 101 -4.95 -16.77 3.50
N VAL A 102 -4.90 -15.63 4.17
CA VAL A 102 -3.67 -15.08 4.74
C VAL A 102 -3.84 -15.03 6.25
N GLU A 103 -3.03 -15.80 6.96
CA GLU A 103 -2.91 -15.66 8.42
C GLU A 103 -2.23 -14.34 8.74
N THR A 104 -2.83 -13.61 9.66
CA THR A 104 -2.29 -12.35 10.16
C THR A 104 -2.17 -12.42 11.68
N GLY A 105 -1.18 -11.71 12.23
CA GLY A 105 -0.86 -11.80 13.65
C GLY A 105 -2.01 -11.39 14.58
N THR A 106 -2.84 -10.43 14.18
CA THR A 106 -3.93 -9.88 15.01
C THR A 106 -5.33 -10.09 14.44
N ASP A 107 -5.50 -10.14 13.12
CA ASP A 107 -6.82 -10.19 12.49
C ASP A 107 -7.28 -11.63 12.19
N GLY A 108 -6.52 -12.64 12.63
CA GLY A 108 -6.75 -14.04 12.30
C GLY A 108 -6.57 -14.30 10.80
N VAL A 109 -7.48 -15.09 10.22
CA VAL A 109 -7.42 -15.48 8.81
C VAL A 109 -8.20 -14.48 7.94
N VAL A 110 -7.47 -13.74 7.11
CA VAL A 110 -8.04 -12.81 6.13
C VAL A 110 -8.23 -13.54 4.79
N ASN A 111 -9.47 -13.59 4.31
CA ASN A 111 -9.84 -14.33 3.10
C ASN A 111 -9.99 -13.39 1.90
N PHE A 112 -9.47 -13.80 0.76
CA PHE A 112 -9.54 -13.10 -0.51
C PHE A 112 -10.03 -14.01 -1.62
N VAL A 113 -10.71 -13.43 -2.61
CA VAL A 113 -11.04 -14.07 -3.88
C VAL A 113 -10.40 -13.30 -5.03
N ARG A 114 -9.74 -14.00 -5.94
CA ARG A 114 -9.12 -13.39 -7.12
C ARG A 114 -10.19 -12.87 -8.05
N LEU A 115 -10.07 -11.62 -8.47
CA LEU A 115 -10.89 -11.00 -9.51
C LEU A 115 -10.34 -11.25 -10.92
N GLY A 116 -9.02 -11.33 -11.04
CA GLY A 116 -8.31 -11.44 -12.31
C GLY A 116 -6.82 -11.15 -12.15
N THR A 117 -6.18 -10.69 -13.23
CA THR A 117 -4.80 -10.19 -13.23
C THR A 117 -4.71 -8.79 -13.84
N PHE A 118 -3.65 -8.09 -13.46
CA PHE A 118 -3.07 -7.02 -14.28
C PHE A 118 -1.87 -7.58 -15.03
N ASP A 119 -1.90 -7.46 -16.35
CA ASP A 119 -0.78 -7.85 -17.22
C ASP A 119 0.12 -6.63 -17.39
N LEU A 120 1.32 -6.71 -16.84
CA LEU A 120 2.32 -5.65 -16.84
C LEU A 120 3.30 -5.90 -17.99
N PRO A 121 3.33 -5.05 -19.02
CA PRO A 121 4.24 -5.23 -20.15
C PRO A 121 5.69 -5.41 -19.69
N GLU A 122 6.32 -6.50 -20.11
CA GLU A 122 7.73 -6.85 -19.81
C GLU A 122 8.08 -7.05 -18.32
N MET A 123 7.12 -6.88 -17.40
CA MET A 123 7.33 -7.03 -15.94
C MET A 123 6.67 -8.27 -15.36
N GLY A 124 5.61 -8.79 -16.02
CA GLY A 124 4.90 -10.01 -15.62
C GLY A 124 3.43 -9.76 -15.31
N GLN A 125 2.87 -10.49 -14.35
CA GLN A 125 1.46 -10.35 -13.97
C GLN A 125 1.32 -10.20 -12.46
N LEU A 126 0.30 -9.45 -12.04
CA LEU A 126 -0.11 -9.39 -10.64
C LEU A 126 -1.55 -9.86 -10.50
N ALA A 127 -1.81 -10.81 -9.59
CA ALA A 127 -3.18 -11.15 -9.26
C ALA A 127 -3.86 -10.01 -8.50
N VAL A 128 -5.11 -9.74 -8.86
CA VAL A 128 -5.95 -8.71 -8.27
C VAL A 128 -6.96 -9.37 -7.36
N TRP A 129 -6.95 -9.01 -6.08
CA TRP A 129 -7.73 -9.69 -5.05
C TRP A 129 -8.88 -8.83 -4.55
N LYS A 130 -10.00 -9.47 -4.19
CA LYS A 130 -11.09 -8.85 -3.45
C LYS A 130 -11.13 -9.43 -2.04
N LEU A 131 -11.15 -8.57 -1.03
CA LEU A 131 -11.34 -8.99 0.36
C LEU A 131 -12.74 -9.59 0.56
N ARG A 132 -12.82 -10.78 1.17
CA ARG A 132 -14.06 -11.44 1.56
C ARG A 132 -14.47 -10.95 2.96
N GLY A 133 -15.12 -9.79 2.98
CA GLY A 133 -15.75 -9.21 4.17
C GLY A 133 -16.80 -8.18 3.76
N TYR A 134 -17.65 -7.73 4.69
CA TYR A 134 -18.72 -6.78 4.39
C TYR A 134 -18.20 -5.49 3.73
N GLY A 135 -17.06 -4.97 4.21
CA GLY A 135 -16.43 -3.78 3.63
C GLY A 135 -15.80 -3.99 2.24
N GLY A 136 -15.58 -5.24 1.82
CA GLY A 136 -15.00 -5.57 0.52
C GLY A 136 -13.65 -4.90 0.26
N GLY A 137 -13.46 -4.42 -0.97
CA GLY A 137 -12.24 -3.74 -1.41
C GLY A 137 -11.36 -4.58 -2.32
N ILE A 138 -10.69 -3.90 -3.25
CA ILE A 138 -9.69 -4.46 -4.15
C ILE A 138 -8.32 -4.27 -3.49
N PHE A 139 -7.48 -5.29 -3.58
CA PHE A 139 -6.18 -5.33 -2.96
C PHE A 139 -5.15 -5.96 -3.91
N VAL A 140 -4.02 -5.29 -4.08
CA VAL A 140 -2.90 -5.75 -4.90
C VAL A 140 -1.60 -5.55 -4.12
N PRO A 141 -1.21 -6.54 -3.28
CA PRO A 141 0.13 -6.57 -2.73
C PRO A 141 1.09 -7.02 -3.81
N PHE A 142 2.37 -6.66 -3.74
CA PHE A 142 3.38 -7.23 -4.62
C PHE A 142 4.75 -7.25 -3.94
N ARG A 143 5.61 -8.11 -4.45
CA ARG A 143 7.02 -8.15 -4.08
C ARG A 143 7.84 -8.23 -5.36
N ASP A 144 8.80 -7.33 -5.53
CA ASP A 144 9.69 -7.32 -6.70
C ASP A 144 11.13 -7.73 -6.32
N ALA A 145 12.05 -7.69 -7.28
CA ALA A 145 13.44 -8.12 -7.07
C ALA A 145 14.25 -7.16 -6.15
N THR A 146 13.81 -5.91 -5.97
CA THR A 146 14.44 -4.97 -5.03
C THR A 146 14.12 -5.27 -3.56
N ALA A 147 13.11 -6.10 -3.28
CA ALA A 147 12.66 -6.35 -1.92
C ALA A 147 13.73 -7.04 -1.07
N GLY A 148 14.09 -6.41 0.05
CA GLY A 148 15.11 -6.88 0.99
C GLY A 148 16.55 -6.57 0.56
N GLN A 149 16.75 -5.89 -0.56
CA GLN A 149 18.06 -5.43 -1.01
C GLN A 149 18.44 -4.11 -0.35
N SER A 150 19.74 -3.82 -0.24
CA SER A 150 20.22 -2.55 0.30
C SER A 150 19.77 -1.39 -0.60
N GLY A 151 19.04 -0.42 -0.02
CA GLY A 151 18.45 0.70 -0.76
C GLY A 151 17.22 0.32 -1.61
N GLY A 152 16.74 -0.91 -1.51
CA GLY A 152 15.53 -1.41 -2.18
C GLY A 152 14.28 -1.25 -1.34
N SER A 153 13.24 -2.06 -1.63
CA SER A 153 11.97 -2.02 -0.91
C SER A 153 11.94 -2.94 0.31
N TYR A 154 10.89 -2.80 1.13
CA TYR A 154 10.65 -3.68 2.26
C TYR A 154 10.60 -5.17 1.82
N GLY A 155 11.25 -6.04 2.60
CA GLY A 155 11.52 -7.44 2.22
C GLY A 155 10.27 -8.29 1.98
N ALA A 156 9.18 -7.98 2.69
CA ALA A 156 7.91 -8.68 2.55
C ALA A 156 7.03 -8.14 1.40
N GLY A 157 7.47 -7.06 0.74
CA GLY A 157 6.77 -6.41 -0.36
C GLY A 157 6.06 -5.11 0.03
N ARG A 158 5.28 -4.60 -0.92
CA ARG A 158 4.57 -3.31 -0.88
C ARG A 158 3.13 -3.48 -1.36
N TYR A 159 2.31 -2.47 -1.12
CA TYR A 159 0.95 -2.41 -1.64
C TYR A 159 0.86 -1.42 -2.79
N LEU A 160 0.34 -1.90 -3.92
CA LEU A 160 0.10 -1.10 -5.12
C LEU A 160 -1.31 -0.49 -5.10
N LEU A 161 -2.26 -1.19 -4.50
CA LEU A 161 -3.67 -0.79 -4.43
C LEU A 161 -4.33 -1.41 -3.20
N ASP A 162 -5.10 -0.62 -2.46
CA ASP A 162 -5.90 -1.05 -1.31
C ASP A 162 -7.13 -0.14 -1.14
N THR A 163 -8.22 -0.46 -1.85
CA THR A 163 -9.37 0.46 -1.93
C THR A 163 -10.16 0.54 -0.63
N ILE A 164 -10.17 -0.52 0.19
CA ILE A 164 -10.86 -0.48 1.49
C ILE A 164 -10.15 0.48 2.45
N LYS A 165 -8.84 0.66 2.28
CA LYS A 165 -8.04 1.61 3.06
C LYS A 165 -7.90 2.98 2.39
N GLY A 166 -8.44 3.16 1.18
CA GLY A 166 -8.49 4.42 0.43
C GLY A 166 -7.38 4.62 -0.61
N ALA A 167 -6.39 3.71 -0.67
CA ALA A 167 -5.29 3.78 -1.63
C ALA A 167 -5.73 3.32 -3.01
N PHE A 168 -6.19 4.28 -3.82
CA PHE A 168 -6.75 4.01 -5.14
C PHE A 168 -6.56 5.17 -6.12
N HIS A 169 -5.95 4.91 -7.27
CA HIS A 169 -5.70 5.91 -8.32
C HIS A 169 -6.88 6.09 -9.29
N GLY A 170 -7.91 5.25 -9.20
CA GLY A 170 -9.10 5.34 -10.04
C GLY A 170 -9.07 4.41 -11.25
N VAL A 171 -10.12 4.54 -12.05
CA VAL A 171 -10.25 3.89 -13.36
C VAL A 171 -10.45 4.96 -14.43
N SER A 172 -10.01 4.66 -15.64
CA SER A 172 -10.33 5.43 -16.84
C SER A 172 -11.39 4.69 -17.65
N GLY A 173 -12.48 5.39 -17.98
CA GLY A 173 -13.64 4.80 -18.66
C GLY A 173 -14.64 4.14 -17.70
N THR A 174 -15.65 3.49 -18.26
CA THR A 174 -16.71 2.78 -17.53
C THR A 174 -17.05 1.45 -18.21
N GLY A 175 -17.62 0.52 -17.46
CA GLY A 175 -18.03 -0.77 -17.99
C GLY A 175 -16.84 -1.73 -18.25
N PRO A 176 -17.00 -2.70 -19.16
CA PRO A 176 -16.02 -3.77 -19.37
C PRO A 176 -14.68 -3.29 -19.96
N ASP A 177 -14.67 -2.12 -20.59
CA ASP A 177 -13.46 -1.53 -21.20
C ASP A 177 -12.72 -0.57 -20.25
N ALA A 178 -13.19 -0.43 -18.99
CA ALA A 178 -12.53 0.41 -18.01
C ALA A 178 -11.13 -0.14 -17.67
N THR A 179 -10.15 0.76 -17.63
CA THR A 179 -8.77 0.44 -17.25
C THR A 179 -8.47 1.00 -15.88
N PHE A 180 -7.74 0.23 -15.08
CA PHE A 180 -7.21 0.69 -13.80
C PHE A 180 -5.99 1.55 -14.03
N VAL A 181 -5.90 2.66 -13.30
CA VAL A 181 -4.65 3.41 -13.18
C VAL A 181 -3.78 2.67 -12.17
N VAL A 182 -2.70 2.06 -12.65
CA VAL A 182 -1.72 1.32 -11.86
C VAL A 182 -0.42 2.10 -11.89
N ASP A 183 -0.03 2.67 -10.75
CA ASP A 183 1.14 3.55 -10.68
C ASP A 183 2.06 3.12 -9.54
N PHE A 184 3.16 2.44 -9.87
CA PHE A 184 4.10 1.92 -8.86
C PHE A 184 4.86 3.02 -8.13
N ASN A 185 4.87 4.27 -8.64
CA ASN A 185 5.45 5.40 -7.92
C ASN A 185 4.76 5.66 -6.58
N PHE A 186 3.52 5.21 -6.41
CA PHE A 186 2.75 5.35 -5.17
C PHE A 186 2.69 4.05 -4.36
N ALA A 187 3.44 3.01 -4.77
CA ALA A 187 3.54 1.78 -4.01
C ALA A 187 4.11 2.10 -2.62
N TYR A 188 3.46 1.59 -1.58
CA TYR A 188 3.79 1.93 -0.20
C TYR A 188 4.04 0.70 0.66
N ASN A 189 4.86 0.86 1.68
CA ASN A 189 5.16 -0.20 2.62
C ASN A 189 3.94 -0.47 3.52
N PRO A 190 3.65 -1.74 3.85
CA PRO A 190 2.63 -2.09 4.84
C PRO A 190 2.99 -1.49 6.22
N SER A 191 2.00 -1.23 7.07
CA SER A 191 2.23 -0.71 8.43
C SER A 191 3.19 -1.60 9.24
N CYS A 192 3.18 -2.92 9.00
CA CYS A 192 4.09 -3.87 9.64
C CYS A 192 5.58 -3.64 9.33
N ALA A 193 5.91 -2.91 8.26
CA ALA A 193 7.28 -2.51 7.96
C ALA A 193 7.84 -1.52 9.00
N TYR A 194 6.96 -0.80 9.70
CA TYR A 194 7.31 0.24 10.66
C TYR A 194 7.11 -0.19 12.12
N ASN A 195 6.13 -1.07 12.37
CA ASN A 195 5.86 -1.66 13.68
C ASN A 195 5.22 -3.04 13.48
N GLU A 196 5.91 -4.10 13.94
CA GLU A 196 5.50 -5.50 13.77
C GLU A 196 4.17 -5.85 14.45
N ALA A 197 3.69 -5.01 15.38
CA ALA A 197 2.40 -5.21 16.03
C ALA A 197 1.21 -5.05 15.05
N TRP A 198 1.41 -4.46 13.87
CA TRP A 198 0.39 -4.40 12.82
C TRP A 198 0.31 -5.69 12.01
N ALA A 199 -0.89 -6.27 11.92
CA ALA A 199 -1.22 -7.31 10.93
C ALA A 199 -1.28 -6.76 9.50
N CYS A 200 -0.57 -7.39 8.57
CA CYS A 200 -0.53 -6.97 7.17
C CYS A 200 -0.50 -8.19 6.23
N PRO A 201 -1.48 -8.36 5.32
CA PRO A 201 -1.47 -9.44 4.34
C PRO A 201 -0.31 -9.32 3.35
N LEU A 202 0.57 -10.32 3.31
CA LEU A 202 1.76 -10.29 2.46
C LEU A 202 1.49 -10.74 1.01
N ALA A 203 2.41 -10.39 0.11
CA ALA A 203 2.33 -10.80 -1.29
C ALA A 203 2.52 -12.32 -1.45
N GLY A 204 1.48 -13.00 -1.94
CA GLY A 204 1.54 -14.41 -2.31
C GLY A 204 2.38 -14.68 -3.58
N PRO A 205 2.61 -15.95 -3.93
CA PRO A 205 3.45 -16.32 -5.09
C PRO A 205 3.00 -15.70 -6.42
N SER A 206 1.69 -15.53 -6.64
CA SER A 206 1.15 -14.89 -7.86
C SER A 206 1.35 -13.38 -7.94
N ASN A 207 1.97 -12.77 -6.93
CA ASN A 207 2.24 -11.33 -6.88
C ASN A 207 3.74 -11.08 -6.61
N ARG A 208 4.60 -12.00 -7.09
CA ARG A 208 6.05 -11.84 -7.07
C ARG A 208 6.55 -11.54 -8.48
N LEU A 209 7.11 -10.36 -8.68
CA LEU A 209 7.75 -9.95 -9.93
C LEU A 209 9.25 -10.26 -9.86
N ALA A 210 9.80 -10.80 -10.94
CA ALA A 210 11.22 -11.13 -11.03
C ALA A 210 12.10 -9.95 -11.46
N VAL A 211 11.46 -8.83 -11.83
CA VAL A 211 12.12 -7.59 -12.26
C VAL A 211 12.25 -6.60 -11.11
N ASP A 212 13.13 -5.62 -11.26
CA ASP A 212 13.26 -4.51 -10.33
C ASP A 212 12.17 -3.47 -10.56
N ILE A 213 11.53 -3.01 -9.48
CA ILE A 213 10.60 -1.88 -9.49
C ILE A 213 11.17 -0.77 -8.57
N PRO A 214 12.09 0.07 -9.08
CA PRO A 214 12.88 1.05 -8.30
C PRO A 214 12.11 2.35 -7.99
N VAL A 215 10.78 2.32 -7.99
CA VAL A 215 9.90 3.47 -7.68
C VAL A 215 9.01 3.16 -6.48
N GLY A 216 8.44 4.18 -5.82
CA GLY A 216 7.63 4.02 -4.60
C GLY A 216 8.43 4.09 -3.30
N GLU A 217 7.83 3.67 -2.19
CA GLU A 217 8.50 3.63 -0.89
C GLU A 217 9.62 2.58 -0.87
N LEU A 218 10.73 2.94 -0.23
CA LEU A 218 11.95 2.15 -0.02
C LEU A 218 12.11 1.80 1.47
N TYR A 219 13.10 0.99 1.82
CA TYR A 219 13.38 0.54 3.19
C TYR A 219 14.86 0.78 3.57
#